data_AF-A0A5I9JCY0-F1
#
_entry.id   AF-A0A5I9JCY0-F1
#
_cell.length_a   1.000
_cell.length_b   1.000
_cell.length_c   1.000
_cell.angle_alpha   90.00
_cell.angle_beta   90.00
_cell.angle_gamma   90.00
#
_symmetry.space_group_name_H-M   'P 1'
#
loop_
_entity.id
_entity.type
_entity.pdbx_description
1 polymer ?
#
loop_
_entity_poly.entity_id
_entity_poly.type
_entity_poly.pdbx_seq_one_letter_code
_entity_poly.pdbx_strand_id
1 'polypeptide(L)'
;MKRLNDVIKDGFILQESNNNDELDIAFTSLKIALMSYFTTYQDCHSYIGVLVKTDNDVSEEDISYHNSYYKSCIETIVHFQHFFELACKKILKDEHPLLVNEASKKVVALHKLLKGESLSVEEESSLRSIEFSETITRLTDLIKKKRINDYKKLNFIHSNMKVLTELNVLRNRIWHRGLYILRYKALDEFVCNFILPLVVEFVNLNQFSGNDHLWKYKKLNCKISIIDELIKEYKSTEPVNTRKIALLKELGRAAYNNPLTEATHSSRIMTFAKILDNKEKLRARKIVEAITQHENSSVKNCPVCGVDTLIAYKDSELELDDEGNLINAYDYTYRLVCECCGLSLNSGFSEAKSYGLVGIENLWD
;
A
#
# COMPACT_ATOMS: atom_id res chain seq x y z
N MET A 1 37.24 -0.91 13.76
CA MET A 1 36.64 -2.10 13.12
C MET A 1 35.88 -2.99 14.11
N LYS A 2 36.41 -3.37 15.29
CA LYS A 2 35.65 -4.16 16.30
C LYS A 2 34.26 -3.58 16.59
N ARG A 3 34.18 -2.30 16.95
CA ARG A 3 32.89 -1.60 17.21
C ARG A 3 31.89 -1.66 16.04
N LEU A 4 32.35 -1.66 14.78
CA LEU A 4 31.46 -1.79 13.63
C LEU A 4 30.87 -3.21 13.55
N ASN A 5 31.70 -4.22 13.76
CA ASN A 5 31.23 -5.61 13.81
C ASN A 5 30.29 -5.86 14.99
N ASP A 6 30.55 -5.22 16.12
CA ASP A 6 29.69 -5.31 17.31
C ASP A 6 28.33 -4.68 17.02
N VAL A 7 28.28 -3.50 16.36
CA VAL A 7 27.02 -2.85 15.94
C VAL A 7 26.25 -3.68 14.91
N ILE A 8 26.92 -4.29 13.92
CA ILE A 8 26.25 -5.14 12.92
C ILE A 8 25.65 -6.40 13.54
N LYS A 9 26.26 -6.90 14.63
CA LYS A 9 25.78 -8.08 15.36
C LYS A 9 24.72 -7.75 16.42
N ASP A 10 24.58 -6.49 16.80
CA ASP A 10 23.57 -6.00 17.75
C ASP A 10 22.19 -5.88 17.08
N GLY A 11 21.71 -7.01 16.56
CA GLY A 11 20.37 -7.19 15.99
C GLY A 11 19.70 -8.41 16.61
N PHE A 12 18.40 -8.57 16.38
CA PHE A 12 17.65 -9.74 16.83
C PHE A 12 17.11 -10.52 15.64
N ILE A 13 16.97 -11.83 15.81
CA ILE A 13 16.44 -12.71 14.78
C ILE A 13 14.96 -12.89 15.05
N LEU A 14 14.16 -12.72 14.00
CA LEU A 14 12.72 -12.82 14.14
C LEU A 14 12.32 -14.24 14.58
N GLN A 15 12.86 -15.30 13.98
CA GLN A 15 12.53 -16.73 14.24
C GLN A 15 12.53 -17.18 15.73
N GLU A 16 13.20 -16.47 16.64
CA GLU A 16 13.19 -16.80 18.08
C GLU A 16 11.97 -16.24 18.84
N SER A 17 11.10 -15.47 18.16
CA SER A 17 9.99 -14.75 18.78
C SER A 17 8.60 -15.33 18.47
N ASN A 18 8.38 -15.97 17.32
CA ASN A 18 7.22 -16.81 16.96
C ASN A 18 7.52 -17.73 15.74
N ASN A 19 6.63 -18.68 15.43
CA ASN A 19 6.86 -19.74 14.44
C ASN A 19 6.66 -19.31 12.95
N ASN A 20 6.46 -18.04 12.59
CA ASN A 20 6.05 -17.65 11.23
C ASN A 20 6.72 -16.39 10.63
N ASP A 21 7.88 -16.00 11.19
CA ASP A 21 8.28 -14.59 11.18
C ASP A 21 8.99 -14.10 9.90
N GLU A 22 9.35 -14.99 8.96
CA GLU A 22 9.85 -14.57 7.63
C GLU A 22 8.77 -13.90 6.79
N LEU A 23 7.50 -14.26 7.04
CA LEU A 23 6.37 -13.60 6.43
C LEU A 23 6.18 -12.19 6.98
N ASP A 24 6.63 -11.91 8.22
CA ASP A 24 6.44 -10.60 8.83
C ASP A 24 7.19 -9.52 8.06
N ILE A 25 8.43 -9.78 7.62
CA ILE A 25 9.17 -8.82 6.78
C ILE A 25 8.49 -8.68 5.42
N ALA A 26 8.07 -9.79 4.80
CA ALA A 26 7.38 -9.74 3.50
C ALA A 26 6.11 -8.90 3.59
N PHE A 27 5.25 -9.15 4.58
CA PHE A 27 4.02 -8.42 4.81
C PHE A 27 4.24 -6.99 5.28
N THR A 28 5.28 -6.74 6.07
CA THR A 28 5.70 -5.37 6.41
C THR A 28 6.08 -4.60 5.15
N SER A 29 6.84 -5.22 4.24
CA SER A 29 7.17 -4.62 2.96
C SER A 29 5.91 -4.36 2.12
N LEU A 30 4.99 -5.32 2.03
CA LEU A 30 3.72 -5.13 1.34
C LEU A 30 2.90 -3.95 1.92
N LYS A 31 2.85 -3.85 3.25
CA LYS A 31 2.18 -2.76 3.96
C LYS A 31 2.79 -1.41 3.60
N ILE A 32 4.11 -1.29 3.66
CA ILE A 32 4.83 -0.05 3.30
C ILE A 32 4.56 0.32 1.84
N ALA A 33 4.62 -0.66 0.93
CA ALA A 33 4.35 -0.43 -0.49
C ALA A 33 2.94 0.13 -0.72
N LEU A 34 1.92 -0.45 -0.08
CA LEU A 34 0.53 0.00 -0.18
C LEU A 34 0.31 1.37 0.46
N MET A 35 0.89 1.62 1.64
CA MET A 35 0.82 2.93 2.29
C MET A 35 1.42 4.03 1.41
N SER A 36 2.60 3.78 0.84
CA SER A 36 3.27 4.71 -0.07
C SER A 36 2.48 4.90 -1.36
N TYR A 37 1.96 3.83 -1.96
CA TYR A 37 1.13 3.91 -3.15
C TYR A 37 -0.11 4.77 -2.92
N PHE A 38 -0.84 4.53 -1.83
CA PHE A 38 -2.02 5.32 -1.48
C PHE A 38 -1.70 6.80 -1.19
N THR A 39 -0.51 7.07 -0.65
CA THR A 39 -0.05 8.45 -0.35
C THR A 39 0.22 9.28 -1.61
N THR A 40 0.55 8.64 -2.75
CA THR A 40 0.86 9.38 -3.99
C THR A 40 -0.27 10.29 -4.48
N TYR A 41 -1.54 10.03 -4.13
CA TYR A 41 -2.62 10.99 -4.37
C TYR A 41 -2.39 12.29 -3.60
N GLN A 42 -2.17 12.19 -2.29
CA GLN A 42 -1.96 13.36 -1.43
C GLN A 42 -0.73 14.16 -1.86
N ASP A 43 0.31 13.48 -2.35
CA ASP A 43 1.51 14.14 -2.88
C ASP A 43 1.24 15.01 -4.11
N CYS A 44 0.18 14.70 -4.86
CA CYS A 44 -0.19 15.37 -6.11
C CYS A 44 -1.56 16.08 -6.06
N HIS A 45 -2.22 16.12 -4.90
CA HIS A 45 -3.64 16.53 -4.81
C HIS A 45 -3.91 17.94 -5.36
N SER A 46 -2.99 18.89 -5.18
CA SER A 46 -3.09 20.26 -5.73
C SER A 46 -3.03 20.32 -7.26
N TYR A 47 -2.40 19.32 -7.89
CA TYR A 47 -2.19 19.27 -9.34
C TYR A 47 -2.97 18.11 -10.00
N ILE A 48 -3.83 17.42 -9.26
CA ILE A 48 -4.56 16.26 -9.78
C ILE A 48 -5.42 16.64 -11.00
N GLY A 49 -5.97 17.85 -11.03
CA GLY A 49 -6.72 18.37 -12.17
C GLY A 49 -5.88 18.46 -13.45
N VAL A 50 -4.58 18.76 -13.33
CA VAL A 50 -3.62 18.72 -14.44
C VAL A 50 -3.36 17.26 -14.79
N LEU A 51 -2.90 16.44 -13.84
CA LEU A 51 -2.48 15.04 -14.08
C LEU A 51 -3.59 14.15 -14.65
N VAL A 52 -4.86 14.45 -14.38
CA VAL A 52 -6.02 13.68 -14.87
C VAL A 52 -6.33 13.97 -16.34
N LYS A 53 -6.01 15.14 -16.89
CA LYS A 53 -6.28 15.48 -18.30
C LYS A 53 -5.54 14.54 -19.26
N THR A 54 -6.20 14.16 -20.34
CA THR A 54 -5.67 13.20 -21.34
C THR A 54 -4.70 13.82 -22.34
N ASP A 55 -4.78 15.14 -22.55
CA ASP A 55 -4.08 15.82 -23.67
C ASP A 55 -2.97 16.77 -23.21
N ASN A 56 -2.48 16.64 -21.97
CA ASN A 56 -1.40 17.51 -21.51
C ASN A 56 -0.10 17.19 -22.23
N ASP A 57 0.71 18.24 -22.46
CA ASP A 57 2.10 18.05 -22.81
C ASP A 57 2.80 17.30 -21.66
N VAL A 58 3.54 16.27 -22.04
CA VAL A 58 4.37 15.45 -21.16
C VAL A 58 5.32 16.32 -20.33
N SER A 59 5.84 17.41 -20.91
CA SER A 59 6.75 18.32 -20.22
C SER A 59 6.08 19.07 -19.04
N GLU A 60 4.81 19.45 -19.19
CA GLU A 60 4.02 20.14 -18.16
C GLU A 60 3.63 19.18 -17.03
N GLU A 61 3.32 17.93 -17.38
CA GLU A 61 3.04 16.87 -16.40
C GLU A 61 4.27 16.62 -15.51
N ASP A 62 5.45 16.54 -16.12
CA ASP A 62 6.69 16.22 -15.40
C ASP A 62 7.09 17.32 -14.40
N ILE A 63 6.78 18.59 -14.67
CA ILE A 63 7.03 19.73 -13.76
C ILE A 63 6.04 19.73 -12.56
N SER A 64 4.89 19.06 -12.70
CA SER A 64 3.86 18.99 -11.66
C SER A 64 4.19 18.00 -10.53
N TYR A 65 5.29 17.24 -10.66
CA TYR A 65 5.73 16.29 -9.64
C TYR A 65 6.69 16.92 -8.63
N HIS A 66 6.48 16.58 -7.36
CA HIS A 66 7.32 17.04 -6.26
C HIS A 66 8.09 15.89 -5.61
N ASN A 67 9.09 16.25 -4.79
CA ASN A 67 9.92 15.29 -4.07
C ASN A 67 9.12 14.31 -3.21
N SER A 68 7.96 14.71 -2.69
CA SER A 68 7.03 13.85 -1.96
C SER A 68 6.54 12.69 -2.84
N TYR A 69 6.10 12.99 -4.06
CA TYR A 69 5.67 11.98 -5.03
C TYR A 69 6.82 11.04 -5.42
N TYR A 70 8.03 11.58 -5.64
CA TYR A 70 9.21 10.74 -5.94
C TYR A 70 9.47 9.74 -4.83
N LYS A 71 9.45 10.20 -3.57
CA LYS A 71 9.62 9.33 -2.41
C LYS A 71 8.55 8.23 -2.38
N SER A 72 7.28 8.59 -2.45
CA SER A 72 6.17 7.62 -2.41
C SER A 72 6.23 6.62 -3.58
N CYS A 73 6.60 7.06 -4.79
CA CYS A 73 6.80 6.17 -5.94
C CYS A 73 7.97 5.22 -5.73
N ILE A 74 9.12 5.70 -5.23
CA ILE A 74 10.31 4.86 -4.97
C ILE A 74 9.97 3.79 -3.94
N GLU A 75 9.40 4.20 -2.80
CA GLU A 75 8.98 3.32 -1.72
C GLU A 75 8.01 2.25 -2.23
N THR A 76 7.02 2.66 -3.05
CA THR A 76 6.06 1.73 -3.66
C THR A 76 6.76 0.63 -4.45
N ILE A 77 7.66 0.99 -5.37
CA ILE A 77 8.30 0.01 -6.25
C ILE A 77 9.28 -0.89 -5.49
N VAL A 78 10.14 -0.31 -4.65
CA VAL A 78 11.14 -1.04 -3.88
C VAL A 78 10.47 -2.06 -2.97
N HIS A 79 9.42 -1.64 -2.27
CA HIS A 79 8.77 -2.50 -1.28
C HIS A 79 7.85 -3.56 -1.90
N PHE A 80 7.21 -3.30 -3.05
CA PHE A 80 6.54 -4.37 -3.79
C PHE A 80 7.56 -5.40 -4.30
N GLN A 81 8.70 -4.96 -4.84
CA GLN A 81 9.75 -5.87 -5.30
C GLN A 81 10.24 -6.76 -4.15
N HIS A 82 10.53 -6.16 -3.00
CA HIS A 82 11.00 -6.88 -1.82
C HIS A 82 9.97 -7.87 -1.30
N PHE A 83 8.68 -7.51 -1.27
CA PHE A 83 7.60 -8.45 -0.93
C PHE A 83 7.61 -9.68 -1.85
N PHE A 84 7.61 -9.49 -3.18
CA PHE A 84 7.59 -10.62 -4.10
C PHE A 84 8.86 -11.45 -4.05
N GLU A 85 10.03 -10.84 -3.80
CA GLU A 85 11.27 -11.57 -3.61
C GLU A 85 11.19 -12.51 -2.41
N LEU A 86 10.76 -12.00 -1.25
CA LEU A 86 10.61 -12.81 -0.06
C LEU A 86 9.52 -13.87 -0.22
N ALA A 87 8.38 -13.52 -0.84
CA ALA A 87 7.30 -14.48 -1.09
C ALA A 87 7.75 -15.63 -2.01
N CYS A 88 8.45 -15.33 -3.11
CA CYS A 88 8.99 -16.36 -4.00
C CYS A 88 10.07 -17.21 -3.32
N LYS A 89 10.95 -16.59 -2.51
CA LYS A 89 11.95 -17.33 -1.73
C LYS A 89 11.30 -18.24 -0.70
N LYS A 90 10.22 -17.80 -0.05
CA LYS A 90 9.47 -18.64 0.89
C LYS A 90 8.92 -19.89 0.21
N ILE A 91 8.32 -19.76 -0.97
CA ILE A 91 7.85 -20.91 -1.77
C ILE A 91 8.99 -21.89 -2.08
N LEU A 92 10.16 -21.39 -2.49
CA LEU A 92 11.33 -22.24 -2.76
C LEU A 92 11.90 -22.89 -1.48
N LYS A 93 11.92 -22.15 -0.36
CA LYS A 93 12.45 -22.63 0.93
C LYS A 93 11.56 -23.74 1.51
N ASP A 94 10.24 -23.61 1.35
CA ASP A 94 9.27 -24.63 1.77
C ASP A 94 9.43 -25.95 1.00
N GLU A 95 9.90 -25.89 -0.26
CA GLU A 95 10.28 -27.09 -1.01
C GLU A 95 11.64 -27.63 -0.54
N HIS A 96 12.68 -26.79 -0.52
CA HIS A 96 13.99 -27.15 0.05
C HIS A 96 14.88 -25.91 0.27
N PRO A 97 15.55 -25.74 1.43
CA PRO A 97 16.39 -24.55 1.70
C PRO A 97 17.54 -24.31 0.70
N LEU A 98 18.11 -25.39 0.12
CA LEU A 98 19.13 -25.30 -0.95
C LEU A 98 18.65 -24.59 -2.22
N LEU A 99 17.33 -24.45 -2.41
CA LEU A 99 16.78 -23.69 -3.54
C LEU A 99 16.90 -22.18 -3.35
N VAL A 100 17.23 -21.70 -2.15
CA VAL A 100 17.39 -20.26 -1.85
C VAL A 100 18.82 -19.92 -1.42
N ASN A 101 19.55 -20.88 -0.85
CA ASN A 101 20.85 -20.64 -0.25
C ASN A 101 22.01 -21.25 -1.06
N GLU A 102 23.04 -20.46 -1.35
CA GLU A 102 24.30 -20.93 -1.93
C GLU A 102 25.17 -21.64 -0.87
N ALA A 103 24.88 -22.91 -0.61
CA ALA A 103 25.64 -23.72 0.35
C ALA A 103 26.88 -24.43 -0.25
N SER A 104 27.10 -24.35 -1.57
CA SER A 104 28.14 -25.12 -2.28
C SER A 104 29.56 -24.90 -1.73
N LYS A 105 29.83 -23.72 -1.15
CA LYS A 105 31.15 -23.37 -0.57
C LYS A 105 31.27 -23.68 0.92
N LYS A 106 30.21 -24.16 1.58
CA LYS A 106 30.15 -24.41 3.03
C LYS A 106 29.81 -25.88 3.30
N VAL A 107 30.84 -26.73 3.33
CA VAL A 107 30.71 -28.20 3.36
C VAL A 107 29.81 -28.70 4.50
N VAL A 108 29.97 -28.17 5.71
CA VAL A 108 29.17 -28.59 6.88
C VAL A 108 27.71 -28.18 6.73
N ALA A 109 27.45 -26.91 6.34
CA ALA A 109 26.10 -26.43 6.12
C ALA A 109 25.41 -27.17 4.96
N LEU A 110 26.14 -27.45 3.87
CA LEU A 110 25.64 -28.26 2.75
C LEU A 110 25.29 -29.68 3.19
N HIS A 111 26.15 -30.33 3.97
CA HIS A 111 25.87 -31.67 4.49
C HIS A 111 24.62 -31.69 5.37
N LYS A 112 24.49 -30.73 6.30
CA LYS A 112 23.30 -30.58 7.14
C LYS A 112 22.03 -30.42 6.31
N LEU A 113 22.04 -29.50 5.34
CA LEU A 113 20.92 -29.26 4.44
C LEU A 113 20.55 -30.50 3.61
N LEU A 114 21.53 -31.26 3.12
CA LEU A 114 21.29 -32.52 2.39
C LEU A 114 20.70 -33.63 3.28
N LYS A 115 20.95 -33.57 4.59
CA LYS A 115 20.42 -34.51 5.58
C LYS A 115 19.10 -34.04 6.22
N GLY A 116 18.62 -32.84 5.88
CA GLY A 116 17.45 -32.24 6.51
C GLY A 116 17.69 -31.79 7.95
N GLU A 117 18.94 -31.60 8.36
CA GLU A 117 19.33 -31.08 9.66
C GLU A 117 19.17 -29.55 9.71
N SER A 118 18.72 -29.02 10.85
CA SER A 118 18.62 -27.58 11.08
C SER A 118 20.01 -26.93 11.16
N LEU A 119 20.16 -25.77 10.53
CA LEU A 119 21.35 -24.95 10.65
C LEU A 119 21.31 -24.13 11.94
N SER A 120 22.48 -23.85 12.51
CA SER A 120 22.61 -22.80 13.54
C SER A 120 22.45 -21.42 12.90
N VAL A 121 22.14 -20.42 13.72
CA VAL A 121 22.02 -19.02 13.32
C VAL A 121 23.28 -18.51 12.60
N GLU A 122 24.46 -18.86 13.12
CA GLU A 122 25.73 -18.47 12.52
C GLU A 122 25.95 -19.14 11.16
N GLU A 123 25.47 -20.37 10.99
CA GLU A 123 25.54 -21.07 9.72
C GLU A 123 24.57 -20.45 8.70
N GLU A 124 23.32 -20.18 9.08
CA GLU A 124 22.32 -19.54 8.20
C GLU A 124 22.76 -18.15 7.73
N SER A 125 23.20 -17.30 8.65
CA SER A 125 23.68 -15.95 8.32
C SER A 125 24.94 -15.94 7.46
N SER A 126 25.71 -17.03 7.46
CA SER A 126 26.89 -17.18 6.60
C SER A 126 26.58 -17.61 5.17
N LEU A 127 25.35 -18.05 4.89
CA LEU A 127 24.92 -18.48 3.56
C LEU A 127 24.49 -17.28 2.74
N ARG A 128 24.97 -17.22 1.50
CA ARG A 128 24.49 -16.22 0.54
C ARG A 128 23.12 -16.65 0.02
N SER A 129 22.13 -15.78 0.18
CA SER A 129 20.82 -15.95 -0.47
C SER A 129 20.91 -15.54 -1.94
N ILE A 130 20.21 -16.27 -2.81
CA ILE A 130 20.10 -15.92 -4.23
C ILE A 130 19.37 -14.59 -4.43
N GLU A 131 19.62 -13.94 -5.56
CA GLU A 131 18.98 -12.66 -5.93
C GLU A 131 17.57 -12.88 -6.51
N PHE A 132 16.77 -11.81 -6.61
CA PHE A 132 15.38 -11.91 -7.07
C PHE A 132 15.24 -12.45 -8.50
N SER A 133 16.11 -12.02 -9.42
CA SER A 133 16.13 -12.49 -10.81
C SER A 133 16.34 -14.02 -10.90
N GLU A 134 17.26 -14.53 -10.09
CA GLU A 134 17.53 -15.96 -9.99
C GLU A 134 16.36 -16.71 -9.33
N THR A 135 15.78 -16.11 -8.28
CA THR A 135 14.59 -16.64 -7.59
C THR A 135 13.43 -16.86 -8.57
N ILE A 136 13.08 -15.85 -9.37
CA ILE A 136 12.00 -15.92 -10.37
C ILE A 136 12.30 -17.00 -11.41
N THR A 137 13.53 -17.02 -11.94
CA THR A 137 13.96 -17.98 -12.97
C THR A 137 13.84 -19.41 -12.45
N ARG A 138 14.41 -19.68 -11.27
CA ARG A 138 14.41 -21.00 -10.64
C ARG A 138 13.00 -21.49 -10.34
N LEU A 139 12.16 -20.63 -9.74
CA LEU A 139 10.77 -20.97 -9.44
C LEU A 139 9.97 -21.27 -10.70
N THR A 140 10.12 -20.44 -11.74
CA THR A 140 9.44 -20.64 -13.04
C THR A 140 9.85 -21.95 -13.70
N ASP A 141 11.13 -22.30 -13.69
CA ASP A 141 11.63 -23.54 -14.27
C ASP A 141 11.10 -24.78 -13.54
N LEU A 142 11.04 -24.74 -12.21
CA LEU A 142 10.46 -25.82 -11.40
C LEU A 142 8.96 -26.00 -11.66
N ILE A 143 8.21 -24.90 -11.79
CA ILE A 143 6.78 -24.92 -12.14
C ILE A 143 6.57 -25.53 -13.52
N LYS A 144 7.30 -25.06 -14.54
CA LYS A 144 7.21 -25.58 -15.92
C LYS A 144 7.51 -27.08 -16.00
N LYS A 145 8.53 -27.53 -15.28
CA LYS A 145 8.95 -28.93 -15.25
C LYS A 145 8.10 -29.79 -14.29
N LYS A 146 7.11 -29.21 -13.60
CA LYS A 146 6.25 -29.88 -12.60
C LYS A 146 7.07 -30.57 -11.51
N ARG A 147 8.14 -29.89 -11.05
CA ARG A 147 9.11 -30.39 -10.06
C ARG A 147 9.01 -29.69 -8.69
N ILE A 148 7.95 -28.91 -8.48
CA ILE A 148 7.63 -28.28 -7.20
C ILE A 148 6.25 -28.74 -6.75
N ASN A 149 6.06 -28.86 -5.45
CA ASN A 149 4.76 -29.12 -4.88
C ASN A 149 3.76 -28.02 -5.26
N ASP A 150 2.48 -28.39 -5.38
CA ASP A 150 1.40 -27.45 -5.73
C ASP A 150 1.63 -26.65 -7.05
N TYR A 151 2.43 -27.16 -7.99
CA TYR A 151 2.76 -26.47 -9.26
C TYR A 151 1.53 -25.90 -10.01
N LYS A 152 0.36 -26.56 -9.91
CA LYS A 152 -0.88 -26.07 -10.52
C LYS A 152 -1.36 -24.75 -9.90
N LYS A 153 -1.29 -24.63 -8.57
CA LYS A 153 -1.65 -23.41 -7.84
C LYS A 153 -0.62 -22.31 -8.06
N LEU A 154 0.64 -22.66 -8.35
CA LEU A 154 1.72 -21.71 -8.61
C LEU A 154 1.79 -21.24 -10.06
N ASN A 155 0.95 -21.76 -10.96
CA ASN A 155 1.05 -21.48 -12.40
C ASN A 155 0.85 -19.99 -12.73
N PHE A 156 0.13 -19.23 -11.89
CA PHE A 156 -0.02 -17.79 -12.06
C PHE A 156 1.33 -17.04 -12.01
N ILE A 157 2.32 -17.55 -11.25
CA ILE A 157 3.67 -16.98 -11.18
C ILE A 157 4.33 -17.09 -12.54
N HIS A 158 4.20 -18.25 -13.20
CA HIS A 158 4.73 -18.43 -14.54
C HIS A 158 4.04 -17.50 -15.55
N SER A 159 2.70 -17.40 -15.49
CA SER A 159 1.92 -16.52 -16.37
C SER A 159 2.27 -15.03 -16.17
N ASN A 160 2.66 -14.62 -14.97
CA ASN A 160 3.00 -13.23 -14.63
C ASN A 160 4.53 -12.99 -14.49
N MET A 161 5.37 -13.90 -15.01
CA MET A 161 6.82 -13.79 -14.92
C MET A 161 7.34 -12.44 -15.46
N LYS A 162 6.74 -11.94 -16.54
CA LYS A 162 7.09 -10.65 -17.12
C LYS A 162 6.88 -9.50 -16.12
N VAL A 163 5.76 -9.48 -15.39
CA VAL A 163 5.47 -8.44 -14.39
C VAL A 163 6.54 -8.43 -13.29
N LEU A 164 6.89 -9.60 -12.75
CA LEU A 164 7.94 -9.72 -11.72
C LEU A 164 9.32 -9.29 -12.23
N THR A 165 9.61 -9.58 -13.50
CA THR A 165 10.87 -9.21 -14.15
C THR A 165 10.95 -7.69 -14.36
N GLU A 166 9.89 -7.08 -14.89
CA GLU A 166 9.81 -5.63 -15.09
C GLU A 166 9.84 -4.87 -13.76
N LEU A 167 9.21 -5.40 -12.71
CA LEU A 167 9.32 -4.83 -11.36
C LEU A 167 10.77 -4.82 -10.85
N ASN A 168 11.50 -5.91 -11.05
CA ASN A 168 12.92 -5.98 -10.69
C ASN A 168 13.78 -5.01 -11.52
N VAL A 169 13.51 -4.90 -12.82
CA VAL A 169 14.17 -3.92 -13.70
C VAL A 169 13.89 -2.50 -13.23
N LEU A 170 12.64 -2.18 -12.91
CA LEU A 170 12.24 -0.87 -12.43
C LEU A 170 12.91 -0.52 -11.10
N ARG A 171 12.92 -1.45 -10.13
CA ARG A 171 13.67 -1.29 -8.88
C ARG A 171 15.14 -1.01 -9.14
N ASN A 172 15.77 -1.76 -10.03
CA ASN A 172 17.19 -1.56 -10.38
C ASN A 172 17.45 -0.22 -11.06
N ARG A 173 16.54 0.25 -11.92
CA ARG A 173 16.64 1.58 -12.54
C ARG A 173 16.54 2.70 -11.51
N ILE A 174 15.57 2.60 -10.59
CA ILE A 174 15.39 3.55 -9.50
C ILE A 174 16.62 3.55 -8.57
N TRP A 175 17.01 2.37 -8.08
CA TRP A 175 18.04 2.23 -7.05
C TRP A 175 19.46 2.50 -7.56
N HIS A 176 19.82 2.01 -8.75
CA HIS A 176 21.19 2.11 -9.25
C HIS A 176 21.45 3.34 -10.11
N ARG A 177 20.43 3.85 -10.81
CA ARG A 177 20.58 5.03 -11.68
C ARG A 177 19.98 6.28 -11.07
N GLY A 178 18.88 6.19 -10.32
CA GLY A 178 18.22 7.36 -9.70
C GLY A 178 17.60 8.33 -10.70
N LEU A 179 17.44 7.93 -11.98
CA LEU A 179 17.03 8.80 -13.09
C LEU A 179 15.64 8.50 -13.63
N TYR A 180 14.84 7.67 -12.95
CA TYR A 180 13.55 7.24 -13.49
C TYR A 180 12.50 7.11 -12.40
N ILE A 181 11.37 7.81 -12.59
CA ILE A 181 10.16 7.73 -11.78
C ILE A 181 9.00 7.49 -12.74
N LEU A 182 8.03 6.66 -12.32
CA LEU A 182 6.79 6.49 -13.08
C LEU A 182 5.88 7.70 -12.87
N ARG A 183 5.29 8.21 -13.96
CA ARG A 183 4.20 9.19 -13.90
C ARG A 183 2.98 8.61 -13.21
N TYR A 184 2.13 9.48 -12.68
CA TYR A 184 0.98 9.15 -11.85
C TYR A 184 0.09 8.07 -12.47
N LYS A 185 -0.35 8.27 -13.72
CA LYS A 185 -1.19 7.31 -14.45
C LYS A 185 -0.49 6.00 -14.75
N ALA A 186 0.79 6.06 -15.10
CA ALA A 186 1.60 4.86 -15.37
C ALA A 186 1.86 4.04 -14.09
N LEU A 187 2.06 4.71 -12.95
CA LEU A 187 2.16 4.06 -11.65
C LEU A 187 0.82 3.40 -11.27
N ASP A 188 -0.30 4.10 -11.45
CA ASP A 188 -1.63 3.55 -11.19
C ASP A 188 -1.94 2.34 -12.07
N GLU A 189 -1.62 2.40 -13.36
CA GLU A 189 -1.77 1.26 -14.25
C GLU A 189 -0.86 0.10 -13.85
N PHE A 190 0.42 0.37 -13.58
CA PHE A 190 1.37 -0.65 -13.14
C PHE A 190 0.88 -1.36 -11.88
N VAL A 191 0.44 -0.58 -10.87
CA VAL A 191 0.02 -1.11 -9.59
C VAL A 191 -1.34 -1.82 -9.68
N CYS A 192 -2.38 -1.16 -10.19
CA CYS A 192 -3.74 -1.69 -10.16
C CYS A 192 -3.98 -2.81 -11.18
N ASN A 193 -3.39 -2.73 -12.38
CA ASN A 193 -3.61 -3.71 -13.43
C ASN A 193 -2.70 -4.95 -13.29
N PHE A 194 -1.46 -4.76 -12.79
CA PHE A 194 -0.46 -5.84 -12.79
C PHE A 194 -0.03 -6.28 -11.39
N ILE A 195 0.27 -5.35 -10.48
CA ILE A 195 0.82 -5.70 -9.16
C ILE A 195 -0.26 -6.19 -8.19
N LEU A 196 -1.34 -5.44 -7.98
CA LEU A 196 -2.38 -5.80 -7.01
C LEU A 196 -3.06 -7.14 -7.31
N PRO A 197 -3.41 -7.49 -8.56
CA PRO A 197 -3.92 -8.83 -8.86
C PRO A 197 -2.92 -9.91 -8.47
N LEU A 198 -1.63 -9.68 -8.72
CA LEU A 198 -0.59 -10.63 -8.34
C LEU A 198 -0.44 -10.75 -6.82
N VAL A 199 -0.51 -9.64 -6.08
CA VAL A 199 -0.55 -9.65 -4.61
C VAL A 199 -1.69 -10.54 -4.11
N VAL A 200 -2.90 -10.38 -4.66
CA VAL A 200 -4.09 -11.17 -4.29
C VAL A 200 -3.83 -12.67 -4.52
N GLU A 201 -3.24 -13.06 -5.65
CA GLU A 201 -2.88 -14.45 -5.92
C GLU A 201 -1.86 -15.01 -4.90
N PHE A 202 -0.83 -14.23 -4.53
CA PHE A 202 0.15 -14.65 -3.53
C PHE A 202 -0.46 -14.82 -2.15
N VAL A 203 -1.20 -13.83 -1.65
CA VAL A 203 -1.77 -13.89 -0.27
C VAL A 203 -2.84 -14.97 -0.10
N ASN A 204 -3.45 -15.42 -1.21
CA ASN A 204 -4.41 -16.50 -1.21
C ASN A 204 -3.79 -17.91 -1.18
N LEU A 205 -2.47 -18.06 -1.35
CA LEU A 205 -1.84 -19.37 -1.18
C LEU A 205 -1.85 -19.77 0.30
N ASN A 206 -1.98 -21.07 0.55
CA ASN A 206 -2.11 -21.63 1.90
C ASN A 206 -1.05 -21.11 2.89
N GLN A 207 0.20 -21.00 2.44
CA GLN A 207 1.33 -20.55 3.25
C GLN A 207 1.30 -19.05 3.60
N PHE A 208 0.52 -18.23 2.88
CA PHE A 208 0.36 -16.79 3.15
C PHE A 208 -1.01 -16.47 3.75
N SER A 209 -2.01 -17.32 3.52
CA SER A 209 -3.40 -17.12 3.96
C SER A 209 -3.51 -17.00 5.49
N GLY A 210 -4.46 -16.17 5.95
CA GLY A 210 -4.70 -15.92 7.39
C GLY A 210 -3.85 -14.79 7.99
N ASN A 211 -2.91 -14.23 7.23
CA ASN A 211 -2.01 -13.17 7.68
C ASN A 211 -2.45 -11.76 7.27
N ASP A 212 -3.72 -11.57 6.90
CA ASP A 212 -4.28 -10.27 6.48
C ASP A 212 -4.00 -9.15 7.49
N HIS A 213 -4.00 -9.47 8.79
CA HIS A 213 -3.77 -8.51 9.87
C HIS A 213 -2.36 -7.89 9.86
N LEU A 214 -1.37 -8.52 9.20
CA LEU A 214 0.01 -8.02 9.13
C LEU A 214 0.16 -6.88 8.12
N TRP A 215 -0.64 -6.89 7.05
CA TRP A 215 -0.47 -5.98 5.93
C TRP A 215 -1.72 -5.16 5.58
N LYS A 216 -2.92 -5.70 5.81
CA LYS A 216 -4.18 -5.09 5.41
C LYS A 216 -4.73 -4.22 6.53
N TYR A 217 -5.22 -3.03 6.19
CA TYR A 217 -5.96 -2.16 7.11
C TYR A 217 -7.28 -2.83 7.56
N LYS A 218 -7.82 -2.41 8.71
CA LYS A 218 -9.12 -2.90 9.19
C LYS A 218 -10.26 -2.49 8.26
N LYS A 219 -11.34 -3.26 8.25
CA LYS A 219 -12.53 -2.96 7.43
C LYS A 219 -13.02 -1.53 7.67
N LEU A 220 -13.28 -0.83 6.57
CA LEU A 220 -13.78 0.54 6.56
C LEU A 220 -15.24 0.61 6.98
N ASN A 221 -15.67 1.77 7.48
CA ASN A 221 -17.07 2.03 7.78
C ASN A 221 -17.97 1.93 6.53
N CYS A 222 -17.49 2.41 5.38
CA CYS A 222 -18.19 2.33 4.09
C CYS A 222 -18.25 0.91 3.50
N LYS A 223 -17.59 -0.08 4.11
CA LYS A 223 -17.55 -1.49 3.69
C LYS A 223 -16.96 -1.75 2.30
N ILE A 224 -16.37 -0.75 1.66
CA ILE A 224 -15.69 -0.88 0.36
C ILE A 224 -14.35 -1.59 0.56
N SER A 225 -14.05 -2.56 -0.32
CA SER A 225 -12.72 -3.16 -0.44
C SER A 225 -11.91 -2.37 -1.46
N ILE A 226 -10.99 -1.52 -0.99
CA ILE A 226 -10.28 -0.58 -1.87
C ILE A 226 -9.46 -1.33 -2.93
N ILE A 227 -8.75 -2.39 -2.54
CA ILE A 227 -7.91 -3.17 -3.46
C ILE A 227 -8.77 -3.81 -4.56
N ASP A 228 -9.92 -4.38 -4.20
CA ASP A 228 -10.78 -5.04 -5.18
C ASP A 228 -11.40 -4.02 -6.15
N GLU A 229 -11.82 -2.85 -5.67
CA GLU A 229 -12.35 -1.78 -6.53
C GLU A 229 -11.28 -1.17 -7.45
N LEU A 230 -10.03 -1.04 -6.98
CA LEU A 230 -8.91 -0.60 -7.81
C LEU A 230 -8.61 -1.60 -8.94
N ILE A 231 -8.56 -2.90 -8.62
CA ILE A 231 -8.37 -3.96 -9.62
C ILE A 231 -9.53 -3.99 -10.62
N LYS A 232 -10.76 -3.87 -10.12
CA LYS A 232 -11.99 -3.89 -10.93
C LYS A 232 -12.02 -2.75 -11.94
N GLU A 233 -11.59 -1.55 -11.53
CA GLU A 233 -11.55 -0.39 -12.42
C GLU A 233 -10.63 -0.62 -13.62
N TYR A 234 -9.44 -1.18 -13.41
CA TYR A 234 -8.49 -1.45 -14.50
C TYR A 234 -8.82 -2.70 -15.33
N LYS A 235 -9.68 -3.59 -14.83
CA LYS A 235 -10.20 -4.74 -15.57
C LYS A 235 -11.51 -4.44 -16.32
N SER A 236 -12.10 -3.27 -16.11
CA SER A 236 -13.30 -2.83 -16.80
C SER A 236 -13.04 -2.64 -18.30
N THR A 237 -14.09 -2.75 -19.10
CA THR A 237 -14.05 -2.38 -20.53
C THR A 237 -14.14 -0.87 -20.75
N GLU A 238 -14.60 -0.14 -19.73
CA GLU A 238 -14.72 1.32 -19.75
C GLU A 238 -13.38 2.02 -19.56
N PRO A 239 -13.21 3.27 -20.04
CA PRO A 239 -12.04 4.07 -19.74
C PRO A 239 -11.83 4.25 -18.25
N VAL A 240 -10.59 4.08 -17.78
CA VAL A 240 -10.23 4.18 -16.36
C VAL A 240 -10.55 5.57 -15.83
N ASN A 241 -11.33 5.62 -14.74
CA ASN A 241 -11.65 6.86 -14.06
C ASN A 241 -10.56 7.24 -13.05
N THR A 242 -9.61 8.09 -13.45
CA THR A 242 -8.50 8.53 -12.60
C THR A 242 -8.97 9.19 -11.29
N ARG A 243 -10.12 9.88 -11.28
CA ARG A 243 -10.67 10.48 -10.05
C ARG A 243 -11.19 9.43 -9.09
N LYS A 244 -11.80 8.35 -9.59
CA LYS A 244 -12.17 7.19 -8.76
C LYS A 244 -10.93 6.56 -8.13
N ILE A 245 -9.86 6.38 -8.90
CA ILE A 245 -8.59 5.85 -8.39
C ILE A 245 -8.02 6.76 -7.30
N ALA A 246 -7.98 8.08 -7.53
CA ALA A 246 -7.54 9.06 -6.54
C ALA A 246 -8.36 9.00 -5.23
N LEU A 247 -9.69 8.92 -5.32
CA LEU A 247 -10.57 8.77 -4.16
C LEU A 247 -10.28 7.48 -3.39
N LEU A 248 -10.14 6.36 -4.10
CA LEU A 248 -9.82 5.05 -3.50
C LEU A 248 -8.46 5.07 -2.80
N LYS A 249 -7.45 5.73 -3.39
CA LYS A 249 -6.12 5.90 -2.77
C LYS A 249 -6.21 6.73 -1.49
N GLU A 250 -6.99 7.80 -1.48
CA GLU A 250 -7.16 8.62 -0.29
C GLU A 250 -7.90 7.90 0.84
N LEU A 251 -8.94 7.12 0.50
CA LEU A 251 -9.58 6.21 1.45
C LEU A 251 -8.57 5.20 2.02
N GLY A 252 -7.69 4.64 1.18
CA GLY A 252 -6.67 3.69 1.59
C GLY A 252 -5.59 4.29 2.49
N ARG A 253 -5.14 5.52 2.19
CA ARG A 253 -4.19 6.25 3.02
C ARG A 253 -4.78 6.52 4.41
N ALA A 254 -6.00 7.03 4.45
CA ALA A 254 -6.73 7.27 5.69
C ALA A 254 -7.00 5.97 6.48
N ALA A 255 -7.21 4.85 5.78
CA ALA A 255 -7.41 3.55 6.42
C ALA A 255 -6.18 3.08 7.21
N TYR A 256 -4.99 3.24 6.63
CA TYR A 256 -3.73 2.90 7.32
C TYR A 256 -3.39 3.87 8.45
N ASN A 257 -3.74 5.14 8.31
CA ASN A 257 -3.50 6.17 9.32
C ASN A 257 -4.58 6.21 10.41
N ASN A 258 -5.58 5.33 10.36
CA ASN A 258 -6.68 5.35 11.31
C ASN A 258 -6.22 4.90 12.71
N PRO A 259 -6.17 5.79 13.72
CA PRO A 259 -5.64 5.48 15.05
C PRO A 259 -6.53 4.46 15.80
N LEU A 260 -7.78 4.28 15.37
CA LEU A 260 -8.70 3.29 15.95
C LEU A 260 -8.30 1.85 15.61
N THR A 261 -7.32 1.66 14.72
CA THR A 261 -6.83 0.35 14.30
C THR A 261 -5.69 -0.18 15.16
N GLU A 262 -4.87 0.68 15.77
CA GLU A 262 -3.64 0.30 16.50
C GLU A 262 -3.88 -0.36 17.87
N ALA A 263 -5.08 -0.22 18.44
CA ALA A 263 -5.36 -0.65 19.82
C ALA A 263 -5.26 -2.17 20.07
N THR A 264 -5.10 -3.02 19.04
CA THR A 264 -5.16 -4.48 19.18
C THR A 264 -3.82 -5.22 19.27
N HIS A 265 -2.67 -4.58 18.99
CA HIS A 265 -1.41 -5.34 18.82
C HIS A 265 -0.28 -5.04 19.82
N SER A 266 -0.33 -3.98 20.63
CA SER A 266 0.86 -3.58 21.42
C SER A 266 0.87 -3.93 22.91
N SER A 267 -0.10 -4.66 23.46
CA SER A 267 -0.01 -5.06 24.88
C SER A 267 -0.73 -6.36 25.20
N ARG A 268 0.04 -7.38 25.63
CA ARG A 268 -0.47 -8.55 26.37
C ARG A 268 -1.21 -8.18 27.67
N ILE A 269 -1.20 -6.91 28.06
CA ILE A 269 -1.94 -6.34 29.18
C ILE A 269 -3.04 -5.43 28.61
N MET A 270 -4.26 -5.95 28.48
CA MET A 270 -5.45 -5.10 28.30
C MET A 270 -5.75 -4.43 29.64
N THR A 271 -5.36 -3.17 29.79
CA THR A 271 -5.84 -2.35 30.91
C THR A 271 -7.26 -1.84 30.61
N PHE A 272 -8.12 -1.79 31.63
CA PHE A 272 -9.49 -1.22 31.54
C PHE A 272 -9.51 0.19 30.91
N ALA A 273 -8.42 0.96 31.07
CA ALA A 273 -8.24 2.26 30.43
C ALA A 273 -8.22 2.19 28.89
N LYS A 274 -7.62 1.16 28.25
CA LYS A 274 -7.66 1.03 26.78
C LYS A 274 -9.05 0.65 26.24
N ILE A 275 -9.88 0.03 27.08
CA ILE A 275 -11.25 -0.40 26.73
C ILE A 275 -12.22 0.79 26.79
N LEU A 276 -12.03 1.69 27.76
CA LEU A 276 -12.94 2.82 28.02
C LEU A 276 -12.50 4.12 27.34
N ASP A 277 -11.20 4.29 27.08
CA ASP A 277 -10.63 5.59 26.71
C ASP A 277 -10.32 5.63 25.21
N ASN A 278 -11.35 5.88 24.40
CA ASN A 278 -11.18 6.26 22.99
C ASN A 278 -10.68 7.71 22.90
N LYS A 279 -9.55 8.02 23.57
CA LYS A 279 -8.97 9.37 23.66
C LYS A 279 -8.85 10.03 22.31
N GLU A 280 -8.47 9.27 21.28
CA GLU A 280 -8.34 9.77 19.91
C GLU A 280 -9.70 10.20 19.32
N LYS A 281 -10.78 9.43 19.55
CA LYS A 281 -12.12 9.87 19.12
C LYS A 281 -12.57 11.12 19.86
N LEU A 282 -12.36 11.16 21.18
CA LEU A 282 -12.77 12.30 22.00
C LEU A 282 -11.98 13.56 21.62
N ARG A 283 -10.67 13.41 21.38
CA ARG A 283 -9.80 14.48 20.90
C ARG A 283 -10.27 15.00 19.55
N ALA A 284 -10.50 14.11 18.58
CA ALA A 284 -10.97 14.50 17.26
C ALA A 284 -12.32 15.24 17.33
N ARG A 285 -13.27 14.77 18.16
CA ARG A 285 -14.56 15.45 18.37
C ARG A 285 -14.40 16.86 18.95
N LYS A 286 -13.53 17.04 19.95
CA LYS A 286 -13.25 18.37 20.52
C LYS A 286 -12.64 19.33 19.51
N ILE A 287 -11.77 18.85 18.62
CA ILE A 287 -11.19 19.67 17.55
C ILE A 287 -12.29 20.09 16.57
N VAL A 288 -13.16 19.16 16.16
CA VAL A 288 -14.29 19.42 15.26
C VAL A 288 -15.28 20.42 15.87
N GLU A 289 -15.63 20.27 17.14
CA GLU A 289 -16.47 21.22 17.88
C GLU A 289 -15.87 22.63 17.89
N ALA A 290 -14.55 22.75 18.07
CA ALA A 290 -13.89 24.05 18.05
C ALA A 290 -13.86 24.67 16.64
N ILE A 291 -13.57 23.89 15.59
CA ILE A 291 -13.52 24.39 14.21
C ILE A 291 -14.91 24.84 13.75
N THR A 292 -15.93 24.02 13.99
CA THR A 292 -17.32 24.30 13.55
C THR A 292 -17.96 25.49 14.25
N GLN A 293 -17.44 25.92 15.41
CA GLN A 293 -17.84 27.16 16.07
C GLN A 293 -17.29 28.43 15.39
N HIS A 294 -16.21 28.31 14.63
CA HIS A 294 -15.46 29.45 14.10
C HIS A 294 -15.43 29.53 12.57
N GLU A 295 -15.70 28.42 11.88
CA GLU A 295 -15.63 28.32 10.43
C GLU A 295 -16.94 27.85 9.82
N ASN A 296 -17.28 28.35 8.63
CA ASN A 296 -18.45 27.91 7.87
C ASN A 296 -18.23 26.46 7.40
N SER A 297 -18.76 25.51 8.17
CA SER A 297 -18.52 24.09 7.95
C SER A 297 -19.66 23.23 8.47
N SER A 298 -19.78 22.02 7.92
CA SER A 298 -20.69 20.99 8.42
C SER A 298 -19.91 19.73 8.82
N VAL A 299 -20.49 18.93 9.72
CA VAL A 299 -19.89 17.67 10.17
C VAL A 299 -20.66 16.51 9.56
N LYS A 300 -19.93 15.62 8.91
CA LYS A 300 -20.45 14.38 8.33
C LYS A 300 -19.80 13.16 9.02
N ASN A 301 -20.41 12.00 8.87
CA ASN A 301 -19.81 10.75 9.33
C ASN A 301 -18.66 10.34 8.38
N CYS A 302 -17.50 9.99 8.93
CA CYS A 302 -16.36 9.61 8.09
C CYS A 302 -16.56 8.20 7.47
N PRO A 303 -16.45 8.05 6.13
CA PRO A 303 -16.61 6.74 5.49
C PRO A 303 -15.48 5.74 5.82
N VAL A 304 -14.35 6.22 6.34
CA VAL A 304 -13.20 5.38 6.70
C VAL A 304 -13.32 4.92 8.15
N CYS A 305 -13.33 5.85 9.11
CA CYS A 305 -13.28 5.53 10.53
C CYS A 305 -14.64 5.43 11.23
N GLY A 306 -15.72 5.92 10.59
CA GLY A 306 -17.08 5.89 11.13
C GLY A 306 -17.36 6.85 12.28
N VAL A 307 -16.45 7.80 12.55
CA VAL A 307 -16.64 8.84 13.56
C VAL A 307 -17.15 10.12 12.89
N ASP A 308 -18.04 10.84 13.57
CA ASP A 308 -18.57 12.15 13.17
C ASP A 308 -17.51 13.25 13.35
N THR A 309 -16.45 13.14 12.56
CA THR A 309 -15.29 14.04 12.60
C THR A 309 -14.84 14.47 11.21
N LEU A 310 -15.65 14.20 10.17
CA LEU A 310 -15.39 14.66 8.81
C LEU A 310 -15.98 16.06 8.66
N ILE A 311 -15.11 17.06 8.63
CA ILE A 311 -15.46 18.47 8.45
C ILE A 311 -15.56 18.74 6.95
N ALA A 312 -16.70 19.25 6.52
CA ALA A 312 -16.94 19.78 5.19
C ALA A 312 -16.86 21.31 5.24
N TYR A 313 -15.76 21.85 4.75
CA TYR A 313 -15.53 23.28 4.68
C TYR A 313 -16.31 23.86 3.50
N LYS A 314 -17.08 24.90 3.78
CA LYS A 314 -17.97 25.54 2.83
C LYS A 314 -17.43 26.88 2.41
N ASP A 315 -17.61 27.20 1.13
CA ASP A 315 -17.38 28.52 0.58
C ASP A 315 -18.62 28.91 -0.24
N SER A 316 -18.76 30.19 -0.55
CA SER A 316 -19.91 30.72 -1.28
C SER A 316 -19.41 31.40 -2.55
N GLU A 317 -19.94 30.99 -3.70
CA GLU A 317 -19.66 31.68 -4.96
C GLU A 317 -20.82 32.64 -5.27
N LEU A 318 -20.46 33.89 -5.60
CA LEU A 318 -21.40 34.94 -5.97
C LEU A 318 -21.35 35.13 -7.49
N GLU A 319 -22.47 34.86 -8.14
CA GLU A 319 -22.66 35.15 -9.55
C GLU A 319 -23.17 36.59 -9.67
N LEU A 320 -22.35 37.47 -10.24
CA LEU A 320 -22.67 38.89 -10.45
C LEU A 320 -22.95 39.14 -11.93
N ASP A 321 -23.86 40.06 -12.24
CA ASP A 321 -24.04 40.57 -13.60
C ASP A 321 -22.89 41.53 -14.00
N ASP A 322 -22.89 41.95 -15.27
CA ASP A 322 -21.88 42.88 -15.81
C ASP A 322 -21.89 44.26 -15.11
N GLU A 323 -22.96 44.58 -14.37
CA GLU A 323 -23.15 45.81 -13.60
C GLU A 323 -22.75 45.64 -12.12
N GLY A 324 -22.37 44.42 -11.71
CA GLY A 324 -21.97 44.06 -10.35
C GLY A 324 -23.13 43.72 -9.40
N ASN A 325 -24.36 43.57 -9.90
CA ASN A 325 -25.49 43.12 -9.10
C ASN A 325 -25.48 41.60 -8.91
N LEU A 326 -25.87 41.15 -7.72
CA LEU A 326 -25.94 39.73 -7.40
C LEU A 326 -27.09 39.06 -8.17
N ILE A 327 -26.75 38.14 -9.07
CA ILE A 327 -27.69 37.26 -9.77
C ILE A 327 -28.01 36.06 -8.87
N ASN A 328 -26.99 35.43 -8.33
CA ASN A 328 -27.11 34.18 -7.59
C ASN A 328 -25.99 34.03 -6.56
N ALA A 329 -26.26 33.32 -5.48
CA ALA A 329 -25.27 32.93 -4.49
C ALA A 329 -25.50 31.47 -4.14
N TYR A 330 -24.46 30.64 -4.26
CA TYR A 330 -24.56 29.24 -3.88
C TYR A 330 -23.36 28.82 -3.04
N ASP A 331 -23.67 28.05 -2.00
CA ASP A 331 -22.68 27.45 -1.13
C ASP A 331 -22.22 26.12 -1.72
N TYR A 332 -20.92 25.84 -1.65
CA TYR A 332 -20.36 24.58 -2.10
C TYR A 332 -19.31 24.07 -1.12
N THR A 333 -19.13 22.75 -1.08
CA THR A 333 -18.07 22.14 -0.27
C THR A 333 -16.76 22.14 -1.05
N TYR A 334 -15.77 22.92 -0.62
CA TYR A 334 -14.48 22.98 -1.31
C TYR A 334 -13.43 22.02 -0.75
N ARG A 335 -13.61 21.55 0.49
CA ARG A 335 -12.65 20.67 1.17
C ARG A 335 -13.33 19.79 2.22
N LEU A 336 -12.85 18.56 2.35
CA LEU A 336 -13.26 17.60 3.35
C LEU A 336 -12.04 17.16 4.16
N VAL A 337 -12.08 17.22 5.50
CA VAL A 337 -11.00 16.71 6.36
C VAL A 337 -11.57 15.94 7.55
N CYS A 338 -11.07 14.72 7.77
CA CYS A 338 -11.40 13.94 8.96
C CYS A 338 -10.33 14.08 10.02
N GLU A 339 -10.68 14.70 11.15
CA GLU A 339 -9.75 14.90 12.27
C GLU A 339 -9.39 13.60 13.02
N CYS A 340 -10.09 12.49 12.76
CA CYS A 340 -9.79 11.21 13.39
C CYS A 340 -8.78 10.38 12.59
N CYS A 341 -9.04 10.11 11.30
CA CYS A 341 -8.18 9.23 10.49
C CYS A 341 -7.39 9.98 9.40
N GLY A 342 -7.50 11.31 9.38
CA GLY A 342 -6.74 12.17 8.48
C GLY A 342 -7.23 12.18 7.04
N LEU A 343 -8.37 11.57 6.70
CA LEU A 343 -8.96 11.61 5.35
C LEU A 343 -9.05 13.06 4.87
N SER A 344 -8.54 13.38 3.68
CA SER A 344 -8.50 14.74 3.14
C SER A 344 -8.81 14.73 1.65
N LEU A 345 -9.89 15.40 1.23
CA LEU A 345 -10.28 15.54 -0.17
C LEU A 345 -10.50 17.02 -0.50
N ASN A 346 -10.04 17.46 -1.66
CA ASN A 346 -10.33 18.79 -2.20
C ASN A 346 -11.49 18.74 -3.20
N SER A 347 -12.06 19.89 -3.52
CA SER A 347 -13.01 20.06 -4.63
C SER A 347 -12.45 19.45 -5.93
N GLY A 348 -13.33 18.83 -6.70
CA GLY A 348 -12.97 18.15 -7.95
C GLY A 348 -13.31 16.67 -8.01
N PHE A 349 -13.83 16.09 -6.92
CA PHE A 349 -14.48 14.78 -6.95
C PHE A 349 -15.99 14.94 -7.16
N SER A 350 -16.55 14.03 -7.92
CA SER A 350 -18.00 13.82 -8.00
C SER A 350 -18.46 12.96 -6.81
N GLU A 351 -19.77 12.82 -6.66
CA GLU A 351 -20.34 11.92 -5.65
C GLU A 351 -19.80 10.49 -5.79
N ALA A 352 -19.51 9.82 -4.66
CA ALA A 352 -19.01 8.45 -4.68
C ALA A 352 -19.91 7.48 -5.48
N LYS A 353 -21.23 7.72 -5.46
CA LYS A 353 -22.21 6.94 -6.24
C LYS A 353 -21.99 7.04 -7.74
N SER A 354 -21.55 8.18 -8.28
CA SER A 354 -21.26 8.31 -9.71
C SER A 354 -20.05 7.47 -10.14
N TYR A 355 -19.19 7.10 -9.19
CA TYR A 355 -18.08 6.16 -9.39
C TYR A 355 -18.46 4.69 -9.17
N GLY A 356 -19.74 4.41 -8.88
CA GLY A 356 -20.23 3.07 -8.55
C GLY A 356 -19.88 2.59 -7.14
N LEU A 357 -19.42 3.50 -6.27
CA LEU A 357 -19.03 3.18 -4.90
C LEU A 357 -20.25 3.28 -3.96
N VAL A 358 -20.89 2.15 -3.71
CA VAL A 358 -22.04 2.04 -2.80
C VAL A 358 -21.54 1.90 -1.36
N GLY A 359 -22.00 2.79 -0.47
CA GLY A 359 -21.62 2.78 0.96
C GLY A 359 -20.96 4.06 1.46
N ILE A 360 -20.75 5.04 0.58
CA ILE A 360 -20.34 6.40 0.96
C ILE A 360 -21.54 7.32 0.71
N GLU A 361 -21.91 8.10 1.73
CA GLU A 361 -22.96 9.11 1.64
C GLU A 361 -22.52 10.29 0.76
N ASN A 362 -23.46 11.18 0.40
CA ASN A 362 -23.06 12.36 -0.37
C ASN A 362 -22.20 13.29 0.49
N LEU A 363 -20.93 13.41 0.12
CA LEU A 363 -19.97 14.23 0.83
C LEU A 363 -19.91 15.67 0.32
N TRP A 364 -20.39 15.93 -0.89
CA TRP A 364 -20.31 17.22 -1.56
C TRP A 364 -21.68 17.89 -1.59
N ASP A 365 -21.71 19.19 -1.31
CA ASP A 365 -22.90 20.04 -1.36
C ASP A 365 -22.82 20.93 -2.61
#